data_AF-A0A8B8LJS5-F1
#
_entry.id   AF-A0A8B8LJS5-F1
#
_cell.length_a   1.000
_cell.length_b   1.000
_cell.length_c   1.000
_cell.angle_alpha   90.00
_cell.angle_beta   90.00
_cell.angle_gamma   90.00
#
_symmetry.space_group_name_H-M   'P 1'
#
loop_
_entity.id
_entity.type
_entity.pdbx_description
1 polymer ?
#
loop_
_entity_poly.entity_id
_entity_poly.type
_entity_poly.pdbx_seq_one_letter_code
_entity_poly.pdbx_strand_id
1 'polypeptide(L)'
;MEVEDRFTDLNPKTCVVLGGRGFLGRSLVLRLLKLGNWIVRVADSAQSIQLHESEALLAQALSSARASYFHLDLRDKRRIEKVLEGSSVVFYMDVAGIDVNNFYTCYKLIFQGAKNVISACRECRVKRLIYNSSADVVFDGLHDIHDGDESLAYPAKTDNMLSDLKAQAEALILSANDIDGVLTCSLRPSNVFGPGDTEFVPYFLKLARYGFAKFIIGTGDNLSDFTFSENVTHAHICAEKALNFQTVSVAGKVCILNMNRVLVLYLQAFFITNLEPMKFWEFLVLLLDGLGYQRPFIKLPANLVQYILSVLKWLHEKLGPRYFSYPLLVNFFQLASYTRTFKCMAAQKDIGYLPTVSLEEGVTLTIESFSHLARDSSFTRCCSSTEQSKADKLLGGGKVADILLWRDEKKSFIYFLVLILLFYWFSLSGRTFISSAATLLLLATSVLCGYGFLPSKLFGFSVQRMPMSYFEISDTVVKGSVANTAYLWNKGFQKIRGLAQGDDWSTFVKIAAFLYLLKLILSRLLTTLIGIGLVFAFMAFFVYEQYESEIDGLVDMLFSCLKEFMIYLMRISPVSVSRFLHYLDYFQRYEGPRKVKDLR
;
A
#
# COMPACT_ATOMS: atom_id res chain seq x y z
N MET A 1 65.87 -11.43 5.10
CA MET A 1 65.40 -12.36 6.15
C MET A 1 63.92 -12.06 6.33
N GLU A 2 63.11 -12.51 5.35
CA GLU A 2 61.69 -12.17 5.17
C GLU A 2 60.97 -13.42 4.69
N VAL A 3 60.68 -14.38 5.59
CA VAL A 3 59.82 -15.53 5.25
C VAL A 3 58.89 -15.95 6.42
N GLU A 4 59.03 -15.39 7.62
CA GLU A 4 58.46 -16.03 8.82
C GLU A 4 57.12 -15.48 9.35
N ASP A 5 56.47 -14.54 8.67
CA ASP A 5 55.24 -13.88 9.19
C ASP A 5 53.95 -14.16 8.39
N ARG A 6 53.94 -15.15 7.48
CA ARG A 6 52.74 -15.54 6.71
C ARG A 6 51.97 -16.77 7.24
N PHE A 7 52.32 -17.29 8.42
CA PHE A 7 51.79 -18.58 8.90
C PHE A 7 50.96 -18.53 10.21
N THR A 8 50.59 -17.36 10.73
CA THR A 8 49.94 -17.24 12.06
C THR A 8 48.40 -17.23 12.09
N ASP A 9 47.67 -17.30 10.97
CA ASP A 9 46.19 -17.26 10.96
C ASP A 9 45.53 -18.57 10.42
N LEU A 10 46.14 -19.72 10.72
CA LEU A 10 45.67 -21.06 10.28
C LEU A 10 44.51 -21.65 11.11
N ASN A 11 44.05 -20.98 12.18
CA ASN A 11 42.86 -21.38 12.92
C ASN A 11 41.65 -20.54 12.49
N PRO A 12 40.56 -21.17 12.00
CA PRO A 12 39.38 -20.43 11.59
C PRO A 12 38.77 -19.71 12.81
N LYS A 13 38.56 -18.40 12.68
CA LYS A 13 37.99 -17.57 13.75
C LYS A 13 36.49 -17.86 13.84
N THR A 14 35.95 -17.95 15.05
CA THR A 14 34.51 -18.16 15.24
C THR A 14 33.81 -16.81 15.34
N CYS A 15 32.78 -16.60 14.53
CA CYS A 15 31.89 -15.44 14.61
C CYS A 15 30.45 -15.87 14.88
N VAL A 16 29.71 -15.05 15.62
CA VAL A 16 28.26 -15.23 15.83
C VAL A 16 27.50 -14.15 15.08
N VAL A 17 26.47 -14.53 14.34
CA VAL A 17 25.53 -13.62 13.71
C VAL A 17 24.17 -13.79 14.40
N LEU A 18 23.85 -12.86 15.29
CA LEU A 18 22.53 -12.75 15.91
C LEU A 18 21.58 -12.10 14.89
N GLY A 19 20.37 -12.67 14.69
CA GLY A 19 19.47 -12.24 13.62
C GLY A 19 19.90 -12.74 12.23
N GLY A 20 20.73 -13.79 12.17
CA GLY A 20 21.32 -14.28 10.92
C GLY A 20 20.34 -14.93 9.93
N ARG A 21 19.06 -15.09 10.30
CA ARG A 21 17.99 -15.50 9.37
C ARG A 21 17.37 -14.31 8.64
N GLY A 22 17.43 -13.11 9.21
CA GLY A 22 16.85 -11.91 8.60
C GLY A 22 17.58 -11.50 7.32
N PHE A 23 16.96 -10.64 6.51
CA PHE A 23 17.46 -10.18 5.21
C PHE A 23 18.96 -9.80 5.23
N LEU A 24 19.36 -8.86 6.09
CA LEU A 24 20.75 -8.43 6.19
C LEU A 24 21.66 -9.48 6.84
N GLY A 25 21.17 -10.15 7.88
CA GLY A 25 21.92 -11.21 8.57
C GLY A 25 22.26 -12.39 7.65
N ARG A 26 21.31 -12.76 6.78
CA ARG A 26 21.46 -13.79 5.75
C ARG A 26 22.57 -13.44 4.77
N SER A 27 22.52 -12.22 4.23
CA SER A 27 23.53 -11.71 3.31
C SER A 27 24.91 -11.68 3.96
N LEU A 28 25.00 -11.26 5.24
CA LEU A 28 26.25 -11.24 6.00
C LEU A 28 26.82 -12.65 6.21
N VAL A 29 25.98 -13.62 6.58
CA VAL A 29 26.40 -15.03 6.74
C VAL A 29 26.98 -15.57 5.43
N LEU A 30 26.30 -15.35 4.30
CA LEU A 30 26.81 -15.79 3.00
C LEU A 30 28.14 -15.12 2.65
N ARG A 31 28.29 -13.83 2.93
CA ARG A 31 29.54 -13.11 2.70
C ARG A 31 30.69 -13.61 3.57
N LEU A 32 30.45 -13.87 4.86
CA LEU A 32 31.44 -14.42 5.79
C LEU A 32 31.89 -15.83 5.35
N LEU A 33 30.95 -16.67 4.90
CA LEU A 33 31.28 -18.00 4.40
C LEU A 33 32.07 -17.96 3.08
N LYS A 34 31.79 -17.00 2.19
CA LYS A 34 32.57 -16.77 0.96
C LYS A 34 34.02 -16.37 1.25
N LEU A 35 34.29 -15.66 2.35
CA LEU A 35 35.66 -15.31 2.77
C LEU A 35 36.46 -16.53 3.25
N GLY A 36 35.80 -17.60 3.70
CA GLY A 36 36.42 -18.89 3.99
C GLY A 36 37.25 -18.97 5.28
N ASN A 37 37.49 -17.86 5.97
CA ASN A 37 38.30 -17.77 7.20
C ASN A 37 37.49 -17.83 8.51
N TRP A 38 36.16 -17.99 8.42
CA TRP A 38 35.24 -17.97 9.56
C TRP A 38 34.50 -19.29 9.77
N ILE A 39 34.31 -19.68 11.03
CA ILE A 39 33.24 -20.58 11.47
C ILE A 39 32.06 -19.72 11.91
N VAL A 40 30.93 -19.85 11.22
CA VAL A 40 29.77 -18.95 11.37
C VAL A 40 28.68 -19.60 12.22
N ARG A 41 28.41 -19.06 13.40
CA ARG A 41 27.27 -19.44 14.22
C ARG A 41 26.10 -18.52 13.94
N VAL A 42 25.07 -19.04 13.29
CA VAL A 42 23.83 -18.34 12.97
C VAL A 42 22.85 -18.53 14.13
N ALA A 43 22.37 -17.44 14.72
CA ALA A 43 21.43 -17.51 15.82
C ALA A 43 20.20 -16.63 15.56
N ASP A 44 19.01 -17.21 15.68
CA ASP A 44 17.74 -16.53 15.38
C ASP A 44 16.58 -17.13 16.21
N SER A 45 15.47 -16.40 16.30
CA SER A 45 14.30 -16.77 17.10
C SER A 45 13.50 -17.93 16.50
N ALA A 46 13.67 -18.21 15.21
CA ALA A 46 12.99 -19.33 14.57
C ALA A 46 13.62 -20.69 14.92
N GLN A 47 12.80 -21.74 14.93
CA GLN A 47 13.27 -23.07 15.31
C GLN A 47 14.15 -23.73 14.24
N SER A 48 14.07 -23.29 12.98
CA SER A 48 14.89 -23.77 11.86
C SER A 48 15.14 -22.68 10.81
N ILE A 49 16.21 -22.83 10.04
CA ILE A 49 16.48 -22.05 8.82
C ILE A 49 15.70 -22.69 7.67
N GLN A 50 14.86 -21.92 7.00
CA GLN A 50 14.35 -22.30 5.68
C GLN A 50 15.46 -22.05 4.66
N LEU A 51 15.94 -23.12 4.02
CA LEU A 51 16.95 -23.05 2.96
C LEU A 51 16.23 -22.97 1.62
N HIS A 52 16.55 -21.96 0.81
CA HIS A 52 16.12 -21.92 -0.59
C HIS A 52 17.12 -22.65 -1.49
N GLU A 53 16.65 -23.16 -2.64
CA GLU A 53 17.48 -23.89 -3.60
C GLU A 53 18.70 -23.10 -4.09
N SER A 54 18.61 -21.77 -4.10
CA SER A 54 19.70 -20.84 -4.45
C SER A 54 20.83 -20.77 -3.40
N GLU A 55 20.68 -21.39 -2.24
CA GLU A 55 21.57 -21.24 -1.08
C GLU A 55 22.42 -22.49 -0.80
N ALA A 56 22.87 -23.15 -1.87
CA ALA A 56 23.71 -24.34 -1.81
C ALA A 56 24.96 -24.14 -0.92
N LEU A 57 25.52 -22.92 -0.90
CA LEU A 57 26.69 -22.59 -0.09
C LEU A 57 26.41 -22.73 1.42
N LEU A 58 25.28 -22.23 1.91
CA LEU A 58 24.95 -22.37 3.33
C LEU A 58 24.62 -23.82 3.68
N ALA A 59 23.87 -24.52 2.81
CA ALA A 59 23.58 -25.93 3.01
C ALA A 59 24.88 -26.74 3.15
N GLN A 60 25.84 -26.52 2.25
CA GLN A 60 27.16 -27.13 2.32
C GLN A 60 27.93 -26.70 3.57
N ALA A 61 27.86 -25.44 3.99
CA ALA A 61 28.52 -24.94 5.20
C ALA A 61 27.95 -25.58 6.47
N LEU A 62 26.64 -25.79 6.55
CA LEU A 62 25.98 -26.50 7.65
C LEU A 62 26.41 -27.97 7.70
N SER A 63 26.49 -28.65 6.55
CA SER A 63 26.95 -30.05 6.49
C SER A 63 28.44 -30.20 6.80
N SER A 64 29.27 -29.22 6.44
CA SER A 64 30.72 -29.23 6.70
C SER A 64 31.11 -28.67 8.08
N ALA A 65 30.14 -28.39 8.95
CA ALA A 65 30.32 -27.76 10.27
C ALA A 65 31.02 -26.39 10.25
N ARG A 66 31.17 -25.76 9.07
CA ARG A 66 31.63 -24.38 8.93
C ARG A 66 30.56 -23.37 9.31
N ALA A 67 29.29 -23.77 9.26
CA ALA A 67 28.18 -23.03 9.81
C ALA A 67 27.44 -23.89 10.85
N SER A 68 26.86 -23.25 11.86
CA SER A 68 26.01 -23.91 12.86
C SER A 68 24.80 -23.04 13.16
N TYR A 69 23.62 -23.64 13.29
CA TYR A 69 22.40 -22.91 13.61
C TYR A 69 21.97 -23.12 15.06
N PHE A 70 21.64 -22.03 15.74
CA PHE A 70 21.16 -22.02 17.11
C PHE A 70 19.81 -21.32 17.22
N HIS A 71 18.82 -22.03 17.76
CA HIS A 71 17.54 -21.41 18.13
C HIS A 71 17.72 -20.56 19.40
N LEU A 72 17.64 -19.24 19.23
CA LEU A 72 17.94 -18.27 20.26
C LEU A 72 16.89 -17.15 20.30
N ASP A 73 16.26 -17.02 21.47
CA ASP A 73 15.47 -15.85 21.82
C ASP A 73 16.35 -14.87 22.60
N LEU A 74 16.44 -13.61 22.17
CA LEU A 74 17.26 -12.58 22.83
C LEU A 74 16.81 -12.28 24.27
N ARG A 75 15.62 -12.73 24.67
CA ARG A 75 15.12 -12.62 26.04
C ARG A 75 15.77 -13.65 26.98
N ASP A 76 16.32 -14.75 26.45
CA ASP A 76 16.96 -15.81 27.24
C ASP A 76 18.48 -15.63 27.29
N LYS A 77 18.93 -14.89 28.32
CA LYS A 77 20.35 -14.58 28.54
C LYS A 77 21.27 -15.82 28.56
N ARG A 78 20.84 -16.91 29.21
CA ARG A 78 21.66 -18.12 29.36
C ARG A 78 21.92 -18.82 28.02
N ARG A 79 20.95 -18.75 27.10
CA ARG A 79 21.15 -19.28 25.75
C ARG A 79 22.07 -18.38 24.93
N ILE A 80 22.01 -17.06 25.13
CA ILE A 80 22.95 -16.13 24.48
C ILE A 80 24.37 -16.48 24.88
N GLU A 81 24.66 -16.60 26.18
CA GLU A 81 25.98 -16.97 26.71
C GLU A 81 26.54 -18.23 26.05
N LYS A 82 25.74 -19.30 25.96
CA LYS A 82 26.15 -20.56 25.31
C LYS A 82 26.52 -20.40 23.84
N VAL A 83 25.81 -19.55 23.11
CA VAL A 83 26.10 -19.32 21.68
C VAL A 83 27.36 -18.47 21.51
N LEU A 84 27.58 -17.51 22.42
CA LEU A 84 28.72 -16.59 22.40
C LEU A 84 30.03 -17.20 22.92
N GLU A 85 29.96 -18.31 23.65
CA GLU A 85 31.14 -18.96 24.22
C GLU A 85 32.21 -19.32 23.17
N GLY A 86 33.42 -18.79 23.36
CA GLY A 86 34.55 -18.99 22.44
C GLY A 86 34.46 -18.21 21.11
N SER A 87 33.49 -17.30 20.98
CA SER A 87 33.39 -16.43 19.80
C SER A 87 34.34 -15.23 19.89
N SER A 88 34.89 -14.83 18.74
CA SER A 88 35.81 -13.69 18.64
C SER A 88 35.08 -12.38 18.33
N VAL A 89 34.03 -12.45 17.53
CA VAL A 89 33.20 -11.32 17.10
C VAL A 89 31.73 -11.71 17.10
N VAL A 90 30.89 -10.77 17.51
CA VAL A 90 29.43 -10.87 17.45
C VAL A 90 28.90 -9.78 16.53
N PHE A 91 28.22 -10.20 15.47
CA PHE A 91 27.43 -9.33 14.63
C PHE A 91 25.99 -9.36 15.12
N TYR A 92 25.51 -8.23 15.63
CA TYR A 92 24.16 -8.08 16.13
C TYR A 92 23.30 -7.41 15.06
N MET A 93 22.57 -8.24 14.30
CA MET A 93 21.70 -7.82 13.21
C MET A 93 20.24 -7.71 13.66
N ASP A 94 19.41 -7.13 12.80
CA ASP A 94 17.96 -7.04 13.01
C ASP A 94 17.32 -8.43 13.09
N VAL A 95 16.42 -8.61 14.07
CA VAL A 95 15.66 -9.84 14.25
C VAL A 95 14.46 -9.86 13.31
N ALA A 96 14.32 -10.93 12.53
CA ALA A 96 13.20 -11.07 11.61
C ALA A 96 11.87 -11.40 12.31
N GLY A 97 10.77 -10.86 11.79
CA GLY A 97 9.40 -11.24 12.20
C GLY A 97 8.91 -10.62 13.50
N ILE A 98 9.42 -9.46 13.88
CA ILE A 98 8.93 -8.71 15.05
C ILE A 98 7.51 -8.19 14.76
N ASP A 99 6.58 -8.43 15.69
CA ASP A 99 5.28 -7.76 15.65
C ASP A 99 5.43 -6.31 16.10
N VAL A 100 5.61 -5.44 15.10
CA VAL A 100 5.80 -3.98 15.25
C VAL A 100 4.61 -3.27 15.90
N ASN A 101 3.45 -3.93 16.04
CA ASN A 101 2.29 -3.32 16.70
C ASN A 101 2.30 -3.49 18.22
N ASN A 102 3.15 -4.37 18.77
CA ASN A 102 3.21 -4.65 20.19
C ASN A 102 4.46 -4.03 20.83
N PHE A 103 4.27 -2.87 21.48
CA PHE A 103 5.33 -2.14 22.19
C PHE A 103 6.12 -3.02 23.17
N TYR A 104 5.41 -3.81 23.98
CA TYR A 104 6.06 -4.63 25.02
C TYR A 104 6.98 -5.70 24.42
N THR A 105 6.54 -6.33 23.33
CA THR A 105 7.34 -7.31 22.59
C THR A 105 8.57 -6.65 21.96
N CYS A 106 8.39 -5.50 21.30
CA CYS A 106 9.49 -4.74 20.70
C CYS A 106 10.50 -4.29 21.75
N TYR A 107 10.04 -3.72 22.87
CA TYR A 107 10.90 -3.28 23.98
C TYR A 107 11.72 -4.44 24.56
N LYS A 108 11.08 -5.60 24.82
CA LYS A 108 11.78 -6.78 25.34
C LYS A 108 12.79 -7.37 24.36
N LEU A 109 12.51 -7.33 23.06
CA LEU A 109 13.41 -7.91 22.06
C LEU A 109 14.58 -6.99 21.73
N ILE A 110 14.33 -5.69 21.53
CA ILE A 110 15.34 -4.74 21.06
C ILE A 110 16.14 -4.21 22.23
N PHE A 111 15.48 -3.51 23.17
CA PHE A 111 16.16 -2.84 24.27
C PHE A 111 16.68 -3.81 25.33
N GLN A 112 15.81 -4.70 25.83
CA GLN A 112 16.25 -5.70 26.81
C GLN A 112 17.16 -6.76 26.16
N GLY A 113 16.93 -7.11 24.89
CA GLY A 113 17.83 -7.98 24.13
C GLY A 113 19.23 -7.38 24.01
N ALA A 114 19.37 -6.08 23.69
CA ALA A 114 20.66 -5.40 23.66
C ALA A 114 21.39 -5.48 25.01
N LYS A 115 20.69 -5.25 26.14
CA LYS A 115 21.27 -5.42 27.49
C LYS A 115 21.77 -6.84 27.73
N ASN A 116 21.00 -7.84 27.34
CA ASN A 116 21.35 -9.24 27.51
C ASN A 116 22.58 -9.60 26.66
N VAL A 117 22.64 -9.15 25.40
CA VAL A 117 23.77 -9.37 24.48
C VAL A 117 25.03 -8.71 25.01
N ILE A 118 24.96 -7.47 25.48
CA ILE A 118 26.11 -6.77 26.09
C ILE A 118 26.63 -7.55 27.30
N SER A 119 25.73 -7.95 28.21
CA SER A 119 26.11 -8.73 29.40
C SER A 119 26.75 -10.06 29.04
N ALA A 120 26.19 -10.78 28.06
CA ALA A 120 26.73 -12.06 27.61
C ALA A 120 28.08 -11.89 26.90
N CYS A 121 28.27 -10.83 26.11
CA CYS A 121 29.56 -10.52 25.49
C CYS A 121 30.66 -10.31 26.54
N ARG A 122 30.34 -9.60 27.64
CA ARG A 122 31.26 -9.36 28.76
C ARG A 122 31.60 -10.65 29.50
N GLU A 123 30.60 -11.47 29.81
CA GLU A 123 30.78 -12.74 30.52
C GLU A 123 31.57 -13.77 29.70
N CYS A 124 31.30 -13.85 28.39
CA CYS A 124 32.03 -14.73 27.47
C CYS A 124 33.36 -14.14 26.96
N ARG A 125 33.74 -12.92 27.40
CA ARG A 125 34.96 -12.20 26.98
C ARG A 125 35.10 -12.08 25.46
N VAL A 126 33.98 -11.77 24.80
CA VAL A 126 33.96 -11.50 23.35
C VAL A 126 34.77 -10.24 23.08
N LYS A 127 35.65 -10.28 22.09
CA LYS A 127 36.54 -9.14 21.80
C LYS A 127 35.83 -7.98 21.11
N ARG A 128 34.84 -8.29 20.26
CA ARG A 128 34.21 -7.31 19.35
C ARG A 128 32.70 -7.54 19.23
N LEU A 129 31.93 -6.46 19.35
CA LEU A 129 30.48 -6.43 19.15
C LEU A 129 30.12 -5.36 18.12
N ILE A 130 29.59 -5.77 16.96
CA ILE A 130 29.20 -4.87 15.88
C ILE A 130 27.68 -4.89 15.75
N TYR A 131 27.05 -3.73 15.87
CA TYR A 131 25.61 -3.57 15.88
C TYR A 131 25.10 -2.93 14.59
N ASN A 132 24.09 -3.54 13.98
CA ASN A 132 23.35 -2.98 12.85
C ASN A 132 22.20 -2.10 13.37
N SER A 133 22.45 -0.80 13.40
CA SER A 133 21.47 0.23 13.71
C SER A 133 20.70 0.65 12.44
N SER A 134 20.13 1.86 12.42
CA SER A 134 19.49 2.46 11.23
C SER A 134 19.79 3.96 11.17
N ALA A 135 19.86 4.53 9.97
CA ALA A 135 19.88 5.99 9.82
C ALA A 135 18.58 6.67 10.32
N ASP A 136 17.50 5.92 10.52
CA ASP A 136 16.24 6.44 11.08
C ASP A 136 16.36 6.84 12.55
N VAL A 137 17.36 6.35 13.30
CA VAL A 137 17.52 6.61 14.75
C VAL A 137 17.77 8.08 15.06
N VAL A 138 18.23 8.86 14.08
CA VAL A 138 18.46 10.31 14.19
C VAL A 138 17.37 11.14 13.51
N PHE A 139 16.36 10.50 12.93
CA PHE A 139 15.31 11.16 12.17
C PHE A 139 14.06 11.37 13.02
N ASP A 140 13.58 12.61 13.08
CA ASP A 140 12.42 12.98 13.90
C ASP A 140 11.07 12.78 13.18
N GLY A 141 11.10 12.51 11.87
CA GLY A 141 9.89 12.32 11.06
C GLY A 141 9.20 13.62 10.63
N LEU A 142 9.82 14.78 10.89
CA LEU A 142 9.20 16.10 10.71
C LEU A 142 10.07 17.08 9.91
N HIS A 143 11.40 16.91 9.91
CA HIS A 143 12.33 17.84 9.26
C HIS A 143 13.28 17.13 8.29
N ASP A 144 13.66 17.83 7.23
CA ASP A 144 14.65 17.36 6.26
C ASP A 144 16.05 17.26 6.90
N ILE A 145 16.80 16.23 6.50
CA ILE A 145 18.20 16.04 6.84
C ILE A 145 19.01 16.12 5.54
N HIS A 146 19.83 17.18 5.44
CA HIS A 146 20.75 17.41 4.33
C HIS A 146 22.19 17.13 4.76
N ASP A 147 22.82 16.15 4.12
CA ASP A 147 24.20 15.72 4.37
C ASP A 147 24.57 15.59 5.86
N GLY A 148 23.70 14.93 6.63
CA GLY A 148 23.86 14.70 8.06
C GLY A 148 25.09 13.84 8.38
N ASP A 149 25.80 14.15 9.46
CA ASP A 149 26.97 13.39 9.92
C ASP A 149 26.75 12.82 11.33
N GLU A 150 27.77 12.14 11.87
CA GLU A 150 27.73 11.50 13.18
C GLU A 150 27.50 12.45 14.37
N SER A 151 27.51 13.77 14.14
CA SER A 151 27.17 14.77 15.18
C SER A 151 25.67 14.92 15.44
N LEU A 152 24.81 14.34 14.58
CA LEU A 152 23.36 14.37 14.75
C LEU A 152 22.93 13.70 16.07
N ALA A 153 22.18 14.46 16.87
CA ALA A 153 21.63 13.98 18.13
C ALA A 153 20.42 13.07 17.90
N TYR A 154 20.15 12.20 18.88
CA TYR A 154 18.90 11.46 18.89
C TYR A 154 17.72 12.43 19.09
N PRO A 155 16.64 12.31 18.30
CA PRO A 155 15.44 13.13 18.45
C PRO A 155 14.79 12.92 19.82
N ALA A 156 14.35 14.00 20.45
CA ALA A 156 13.68 13.95 21.76
C ALA A 156 12.31 13.25 21.72
N LYS A 157 11.67 13.24 20.55
CA LYS A 157 10.40 12.58 20.30
C LYS A 157 10.37 12.06 18.88
N THR A 158 10.04 10.79 18.72
CA THR A 158 9.77 10.16 17.42
C THR A 158 8.40 9.53 17.44
N ASP A 159 7.69 9.63 16.33
CA ASP A 159 6.42 8.91 16.15
C ASP A 159 6.64 7.43 15.81
N ASN A 160 7.87 7.05 15.42
CA ASN A 160 8.25 5.68 15.10
C ASN A 160 8.89 4.97 16.30
N MET A 161 8.07 4.20 17.01
CA MET A 161 8.47 3.36 18.15
C MET A 161 9.69 2.48 17.88
N LEU A 162 9.82 1.91 16.67
CA LEU A 162 10.93 1.02 16.35
C LEU A 162 12.26 1.79 16.29
N SER A 163 12.22 2.99 15.72
CA SER A 163 13.38 3.88 15.65
C SER A 163 13.85 4.30 17.04
N ASP A 164 12.91 4.67 17.92
CA ASP A 164 13.20 5.03 19.32
C ASP A 164 13.89 3.88 20.08
N LEU A 165 13.33 2.67 20.01
CA LEU A 165 13.91 1.51 20.69
C LEU A 165 15.30 1.14 20.14
N LYS A 166 15.52 1.28 18.82
CA LYS A 166 16.83 1.08 18.21
C LYS A 166 17.83 2.15 18.64
N ALA A 167 17.42 3.41 18.75
CA ALA A 167 18.26 4.51 19.25
C ALA A 167 18.71 4.25 20.70
N GLN A 168 17.79 3.80 21.56
CA GLN A 168 18.11 3.41 22.94
C GLN A 168 19.07 2.20 23.00
N ALA A 169 18.87 1.19 22.15
CA ALA A 169 19.78 0.05 22.05
C ALA A 169 21.17 0.45 21.54
N GLU A 170 21.25 1.33 20.53
CA GLU A 170 22.50 1.87 20.01
C GLU A 170 23.28 2.61 21.11
N ALA A 171 22.61 3.49 21.86
CA ALA A 171 23.21 4.21 22.97
C ALA A 171 23.77 3.26 24.04
N LEU A 172 23.06 2.19 24.38
CA LEU A 172 23.54 1.17 25.31
C LEU A 172 24.79 0.45 24.79
N ILE A 173 24.81 0.05 23.53
CA ILE A 173 25.93 -0.69 22.93
C ILE A 173 27.17 0.20 22.83
N LEU A 174 27.01 1.47 22.45
CA LEU A 174 28.11 2.44 22.43
C LEU A 174 28.64 2.71 23.85
N SER A 175 27.77 2.76 24.85
CA SER A 175 28.18 2.94 26.26
C SER A 175 28.93 1.73 26.83
N ALA A 176 28.81 0.56 26.21
CA ALA A 176 29.49 -0.66 26.62
C ALA A 176 30.91 -0.81 26.02
N ASN A 177 31.36 0.15 25.22
CA ASN A 177 32.67 0.11 24.58
C ASN A 177 33.82 0.18 25.61
N ASP A 178 34.83 -0.64 25.41
CA ASP A 178 36.05 -0.71 26.25
C ASP A 178 35.78 -1.04 27.73
N ILE A 179 34.58 -1.55 28.03
CA ILE A 179 34.23 -2.09 29.34
C ILE A 179 34.47 -3.61 29.30
N ASP A 180 35.31 -4.09 30.21
CA ASP A 180 35.74 -5.50 30.29
C ASP A 180 36.42 -6.03 29.00
N GLY A 181 37.01 -5.14 28.20
CA GLY A 181 37.75 -5.47 26.99
C GLY A 181 36.89 -5.76 25.75
N VAL A 182 35.60 -5.44 25.79
CA VAL A 182 34.70 -5.56 24.63
C VAL A 182 34.76 -4.27 23.80
N LEU A 183 35.22 -4.35 22.56
CA LEU A 183 35.16 -3.24 21.61
C LEU A 183 33.83 -3.23 20.88
N THR A 184 33.15 -2.08 20.82
CA THR A 184 31.84 -1.96 20.16
C THR A 184 31.86 -1.00 18.97
N CYS A 185 31.03 -1.27 17.97
CA CYS A 185 30.83 -0.42 16.79
C CYS A 185 29.37 -0.50 16.35
N SER A 186 28.76 0.63 15.99
CA SER A 186 27.39 0.70 15.48
C SER A 186 27.39 1.21 14.04
N LEU A 187 26.56 0.64 13.18
CA LEU A 187 26.44 1.04 11.78
C LEU A 187 25.00 1.48 11.50
N ARG A 188 24.81 2.66 10.89
CA ARG A 188 23.53 3.28 10.54
C ARG A 188 23.33 3.27 9.02
N PRO A 189 22.94 2.13 8.42
CA PRO A 189 22.63 2.09 7.01
C PRO A 189 21.33 2.86 6.70
N SER A 190 21.24 3.43 5.49
CA SER A 190 20.05 4.15 4.99
C SER A 190 19.29 3.34 3.95
N ASN A 191 17.96 3.31 4.03
CA ASN A 191 17.01 2.66 3.11
C ASN A 191 17.58 1.42 2.40
N VAL A 192 17.80 0.37 3.18
CA VAL A 192 18.50 -0.82 2.69
C VAL A 192 17.61 -1.62 1.75
N PHE A 193 18.14 -1.99 0.58
CA PHE A 193 17.43 -2.78 -0.43
C PHE A 193 18.34 -3.85 -1.03
N GLY A 194 17.76 -4.90 -1.62
CA GLY A 194 18.54 -5.97 -2.26
C GLY A 194 17.79 -7.30 -2.36
N PRO A 195 18.44 -8.33 -2.93
CA PRO A 195 17.91 -9.69 -3.01
C PRO A 195 17.54 -10.27 -1.63
N GLY A 196 16.31 -10.77 -1.49
CA GLY A 196 15.81 -11.33 -0.23
C GLY A 196 15.23 -10.30 0.74
N ASP A 197 15.04 -9.05 0.31
CA ASP A 197 14.33 -8.04 1.08
C ASP A 197 12.87 -8.47 1.33
N THR A 198 12.47 -8.48 2.60
CA THR A 198 11.15 -8.93 3.04
C THR A 198 10.19 -7.78 3.30
N GLU A 199 10.69 -6.56 3.42
CA GLU A 199 9.92 -5.41 3.91
C GLU A 199 9.86 -4.29 2.90
N PHE A 200 11.00 -3.78 2.44
CA PHE A 200 11.04 -2.52 1.72
C PHE A 200 10.52 -2.65 0.27
N VAL A 201 11.14 -3.47 -0.59
CA VAL A 201 10.67 -3.74 -1.96
C VAL A 201 9.25 -4.37 -1.99
N PRO A 202 8.94 -5.42 -1.21
CA PRO A 202 7.60 -6.02 -1.21
C PRO A 202 6.50 -5.05 -0.79
N TYR A 203 6.80 -4.08 0.07
CA TYR A 203 5.85 -3.05 0.48
C TYR A 203 5.42 -2.17 -0.71
N PHE A 204 6.38 -1.66 -1.50
CA PHE A 204 6.04 -0.88 -2.69
C PHE A 204 5.33 -1.71 -3.76
N LEU A 205 5.67 -2.99 -3.91
CA LEU A 205 4.96 -3.88 -4.84
C LEU A 205 3.51 -4.11 -4.40
N LYS A 206 3.24 -4.23 -3.11
CA LYS A 206 1.86 -4.26 -2.59
C LYS A 206 1.12 -2.97 -2.90
N LEU A 207 1.73 -1.81 -2.63
CA LEU A 207 1.13 -0.52 -2.98
C LEU A 207 0.87 -0.39 -4.49
N ALA A 208 1.76 -0.90 -5.34
CA ALA A 208 1.58 -0.90 -6.79
C ALA A 208 0.45 -1.82 -7.24
N ARG A 209 0.33 -3.01 -6.64
CA ARG A 209 -0.78 -3.94 -6.90
C ARG A 209 -2.13 -3.37 -6.49
N TYR A 210 -2.17 -2.59 -5.41
CA TYR A 210 -3.37 -1.88 -4.96
C TYR A 210 -3.65 -0.58 -5.74
N GLY A 211 -2.82 -0.22 -6.72
CA GLY A 211 -2.99 1.00 -7.51
C GLY A 211 -2.52 2.30 -6.83
N PHE A 212 -2.00 2.22 -5.60
CA PHE A 212 -1.51 3.38 -4.85
C PHE A 212 -0.12 3.87 -5.30
N ALA A 213 0.66 3.06 -6.01
CA ALA A 213 1.97 3.50 -6.53
C ALA A 213 1.87 4.57 -7.64
N LYS A 214 0.67 5.00 -8.04
CA LYS A 214 0.46 6.08 -9.01
C LYS A 214 0.68 7.47 -8.42
N PHE A 215 0.63 7.59 -7.10
CA PHE A 215 0.64 8.86 -6.39
C PHE A 215 2.05 9.23 -5.92
N ILE A 216 2.50 10.43 -6.29
CA ILE A 216 3.69 11.10 -5.80
C ILE A 216 3.26 12.05 -4.69
N ILE A 217 3.87 11.96 -3.51
CA ILE A 217 3.59 12.85 -2.39
C ILE A 217 4.47 14.10 -2.52
N GLY A 218 3.86 15.27 -2.45
CA GLY A 218 4.55 16.55 -2.53
C GLY A 218 5.07 16.88 -3.94
N THR A 219 6.23 17.54 -4.01
CA THR A 219 6.86 17.95 -5.28
C THR A 219 7.51 16.76 -6.01
N GLY A 220 7.96 15.76 -5.25
CA GLY A 220 8.70 14.59 -5.73
C GLY A 220 10.22 14.80 -5.83
N ASP A 221 10.73 15.94 -5.33
CA ASP A 221 12.15 16.31 -5.42
C ASP A 221 12.98 15.94 -4.19
N ASN A 222 12.41 15.18 -3.26
CA ASN A 222 13.10 14.77 -2.03
C ASN A 222 14.22 13.76 -2.34
N LEU A 223 15.41 14.06 -1.85
CA LEU A 223 16.59 13.19 -2.00
C LEU A 223 16.64 12.16 -0.88
N SER A 224 17.12 10.96 -1.19
CA SER A 224 17.30 9.88 -0.21
C SER A 224 18.53 9.05 -0.55
N ASP A 225 19.26 8.65 0.49
CA ASP A 225 20.30 7.63 0.36
C ASP A 225 19.68 6.23 0.39
N PHE A 226 20.05 5.40 -0.58
CA PHE A 226 19.70 3.99 -0.66
C PHE A 226 20.97 3.15 -0.60
N THR A 227 21.01 2.17 0.29
CA THR A 227 22.20 1.32 0.46
C THR A 227 21.91 -0.11 0.03
N PHE A 228 22.72 -0.64 -0.88
CA PHE A 228 22.59 -2.02 -1.31
C PHE A 228 22.97 -2.97 -0.17
N SER A 229 22.22 -4.06 0.01
CA SER A 229 22.40 -4.96 1.15
C SER A 229 23.80 -5.55 1.24
N GLU A 230 24.43 -5.93 0.13
CA GLU A 230 25.82 -6.42 0.16
C GLU A 230 26.81 -5.34 0.59
N ASN A 231 26.59 -4.08 0.23
CA ASN A 231 27.42 -2.97 0.68
C ASN A 231 27.30 -2.76 2.20
N VAL A 232 26.10 -2.94 2.77
CA VAL A 232 25.92 -2.93 4.24
C VAL A 232 26.71 -4.07 4.88
N THR A 233 26.64 -5.29 4.33
CA THR A 233 27.42 -6.42 4.87
C THR A 233 28.94 -6.21 4.73
N HIS A 234 29.37 -5.54 3.66
CA HIS A 234 30.76 -5.16 3.47
C HIS A 234 31.22 -4.19 4.55
N ALA A 235 30.40 -3.19 4.91
CA ALA A 235 30.69 -2.27 6.01
C ALA A 235 30.89 -3.01 7.35
N HIS A 236 30.08 -4.03 7.64
CA HIS A 236 30.23 -4.85 8.86
C HIS A 236 31.58 -5.57 8.90
N ILE A 237 32.04 -6.11 7.76
CA ILE A 237 33.33 -6.78 7.64
C ILE A 237 34.48 -5.77 7.76
N CYS A 238 34.34 -4.58 7.18
CA CYS A 238 35.31 -3.50 7.33
C CYS A 238 35.42 -3.04 8.79
N ALA A 239 34.29 -2.89 9.49
CA ALA A 239 34.26 -2.59 10.91
C ALA A 239 34.97 -3.68 11.75
N GLU A 240 34.73 -4.97 11.46
CA GLU A 240 35.43 -6.06 12.15
C GLU A 240 36.95 -5.99 11.96
N LYS A 241 37.39 -5.77 10.72
CA LYS A 241 38.82 -5.65 10.40
C LYS A 241 39.44 -4.45 11.10
N ALA A 242 38.79 -3.28 11.05
CA ALA A 242 39.29 -2.06 11.69
C ALA A 242 39.47 -2.25 13.21
N LEU A 243 38.48 -2.87 13.88
CA LEU A 243 38.56 -3.22 15.29
C LEU A 243 39.61 -4.30 15.59
N ASN A 244 39.92 -5.18 14.63
CA ASN A 244 40.95 -6.21 14.78
C ASN A 244 42.38 -5.67 14.64
N PHE A 245 42.60 -4.67 13.79
CA PHE A 245 43.93 -4.08 13.57
C PHE A 245 44.34 -3.07 14.65
N GLN A 246 43.41 -2.53 15.42
CA GLN A 246 43.70 -1.63 16.55
C GLN A 246 44.34 -2.32 17.77
N THR A 247 44.61 -3.63 17.71
CA THR A 247 45.36 -4.33 18.77
C THR A 247 46.89 -4.15 18.66
N VAL A 248 47.42 -3.47 17.63
CA VAL A 248 48.88 -3.30 17.45
C VAL A 248 49.23 -1.91 16.90
N SER A 249 48.99 -0.85 17.67
CA SER A 249 49.84 0.34 17.54
C SER A 249 50.04 1.02 18.89
N VAL A 250 51.13 0.56 19.50
CA VAL A 250 51.98 1.23 20.50
C VAL A 250 51.47 1.28 21.93
N ALA A 251 51.99 0.33 22.72
CA ALA A 251 52.23 0.49 24.14
C ALA A 251 52.74 1.92 24.45
N GLY A 252 51.96 2.68 25.21
CA GLY A 252 52.37 3.97 25.75
C GLY A 252 51.85 5.18 24.98
N LYS A 253 50.59 5.56 25.24
CA LYS A 253 50.21 6.96 25.49
C LYS A 253 48.83 7.03 26.15
N VAL A 254 48.86 7.11 27.47
CA VAL A 254 47.89 7.92 28.21
C VAL A 254 48.04 9.36 27.69
N CYS A 255 47.01 9.90 27.05
CA CYS A 255 46.94 11.33 26.74
C CYS A 255 45.86 11.96 27.62
N ILE A 256 46.29 12.33 28.84
CA ILE A 256 45.71 13.44 29.58
C ILE A 256 46.30 14.73 28.98
N LEU A 257 45.41 15.60 28.49
CA LEU A 257 45.56 17.05 28.22
C LEU A 257 46.65 17.56 27.25
N ASN A 258 46.22 18.13 26.12
CA ASN A 258 46.65 19.49 25.73
C ASN A 258 45.67 20.16 24.75
N MET A 259 45.55 21.49 24.88
CA MET A 259 44.62 22.40 24.20
C MET A 259 44.34 22.10 22.71
N ASN A 260 43.04 22.10 22.37
CA ASN A 260 42.43 22.40 21.07
C ASN A 260 42.60 21.48 19.85
N ARG A 261 42.82 20.17 20.02
CA ARG A 261 42.40 19.12 19.04
C ARG A 261 42.60 17.73 19.65
N VAL A 262 41.56 17.20 20.27
CA VAL A 262 41.54 15.81 20.75
C VAL A 262 41.14 14.93 19.57
N LEU A 263 42.06 14.10 19.08
CA LEU A 263 41.74 12.99 18.19
C LEU A 263 41.21 11.86 19.08
N VAL A 264 39.90 11.87 19.33
CA VAL A 264 39.18 10.84 20.08
C VAL A 264 38.88 9.69 19.11
N LEU A 265 39.46 8.51 19.34
CA LEU A 265 39.10 7.27 18.64
C LEU A 265 38.19 6.43 19.56
N TYR A 266 37.09 7.07 20.00
CA TYR A 266 36.06 6.49 20.85
C TYR A 266 34.69 7.01 20.36
N LEU A 267 33.68 6.14 20.25
CA LEU A 267 32.24 6.46 20.12
C LEU A 267 31.66 6.84 18.74
N GLN A 268 31.84 6.07 17.66
CA GLN A 268 31.13 6.40 16.42
C GLN A 268 30.16 5.30 15.96
N ALA A 269 28.89 5.70 15.89
CA ALA A 269 27.91 5.08 15.02
C ALA A 269 28.12 5.67 13.62
N PHE A 270 28.46 4.84 12.62
CA PHE A 270 28.82 5.32 11.30
C PHE A 270 27.64 5.27 10.33
N PHE A 271 27.41 6.32 9.56
CA PHE A 271 26.43 6.26 8.46
C PHE A 271 26.99 5.45 7.29
N ILE A 272 26.19 4.51 6.77
CA ILE A 272 26.56 3.65 5.65
C ILE A 272 25.61 3.90 4.47
N THR A 273 26.14 4.53 3.42
CA THR A 273 25.41 4.89 2.19
C THR A 273 26.14 4.35 0.95
N ASN A 274 25.45 4.25 -0.18
CA ASN A 274 26.08 3.91 -1.47
C ASN A 274 26.89 5.09 -2.08
N LEU A 275 26.98 6.25 -1.41
CA LEU A 275 27.61 7.49 -1.92
C LEU A 275 26.93 8.11 -3.17
N GLU A 276 25.78 7.59 -3.58
CA GLU A 276 25.02 7.98 -4.76
C GLU A 276 23.61 8.42 -4.34
N PRO A 277 23.43 9.62 -3.75
CA PRO A 277 22.11 10.09 -3.35
C PRO A 277 21.23 10.28 -4.60
N MET A 278 19.99 9.80 -4.52
CA MET A 278 19.02 9.86 -5.63
C MET A 278 17.68 10.38 -5.14
N LYS A 279 16.84 10.92 -6.03
CA LYS A 279 15.46 11.24 -5.66
C LYS A 279 14.71 9.98 -5.29
N PHE A 280 13.97 10.02 -4.19
CA PHE A 280 13.20 8.89 -3.70
C PHE A 280 12.26 8.30 -4.77
N TRP A 281 11.57 9.19 -5.49
CA TRP A 281 10.62 8.80 -6.54
C TRP A 281 11.29 8.27 -7.81
N GLU A 282 12.50 8.74 -8.15
CA GLU A 282 13.26 8.20 -9.28
C GLU A 282 13.70 6.76 -9.00
N PHE A 283 14.18 6.50 -7.78
CA PHE A 283 14.50 5.15 -7.33
C PHE A 283 13.28 4.21 -7.39
N LEU A 284 12.11 4.67 -6.94
CA LEU A 284 10.87 3.89 -7.05
C LEU A 284 10.45 3.65 -8.51
N VAL A 285 10.64 4.62 -9.40
CA VAL A 285 10.37 4.45 -10.83
C VAL A 285 11.26 3.34 -11.40
N LEU A 286 12.56 3.33 -11.09
CA LEU A 286 13.48 2.29 -11.58
C LEU A 286 13.05 0.88 -11.13
N LEU A 287 12.69 0.72 -9.85
CA LEU A 287 12.21 -0.57 -9.32
C LEU A 287 10.88 -1.01 -9.94
N LEU A 288 9.90 -0.10 -10.04
CA LEU A 288 8.58 -0.43 -10.56
C LEU A 288 8.61 -0.73 -12.06
N ASP A 289 9.38 0.05 -12.82
CA ASP A 289 9.55 -0.13 -14.27
C ASP A 289 10.24 -1.47 -14.57
N GLY A 290 11.31 -1.80 -13.83
CA GLY A 290 12.00 -3.09 -13.95
C GLY A 290 11.14 -4.31 -13.65
N LEU A 291 10.10 -4.15 -12.82
CA LEU A 291 9.16 -5.22 -12.44
C LEU A 291 7.83 -5.18 -13.23
N GLY A 292 7.70 -4.30 -14.22
CA GLY A 292 6.53 -4.21 -15.10
C GLY A 292 5.29 -3.55 -14.48
N TYR A 293 5.46 -2.71 -13.46
CA TYR A 293 4.38 -1.96 -12.81
C TYR A 293 4.23 -0.55 -13.42
N GLN A 294 3.06 0.07 -13.20
CA GLN A 294 2.80 1.43 -13.68
C GLN A 294 3.65 2.44 -12.90
N ARG A 295 4.22 3.40 -13.63
CA ARG A 295 5.01 4.50 -13.06
C ARG A 295 4.13 5.47 -12.26
N PRO A 296 4.61 6.05 -11.15
CA PRO A 296 3.94 7.15 -10.48
C PRO A 296 3.85 8.39 -11.39
N PHE A 297 2.68 9.03 -11.47
CA PHE A 297 2.49 10.25 -12.30
C PHE A 297 1.56 11.30 -11.68
N ILE A 298 0.75 10.95 -10.68
CA ILE A 298 -0.23 11.85 -10.06
C ILE A 298 0.42 12.50 -8.84
N LYS A 299 0.59 13.82 -8.83
CA LYS A 299 1.10 14.53 -7.64
C LYS A 299 -0.02 14.85 -6.66
N LEU A 300 0.16 14.47 -5.39
CA LEU A 300 -0.73 14.79 -4.28
C LEU A 300 -0.06 15.82 -3.36
N PRO A 301 -0.74 16.93 -2.99
CA PRO A 301 -0.21 17.86 -2.01
C PRO A 301 0.07 17.16 -0.67
N ALA A 302 1.27 17.35 -0.11
CA ALA A 302 1.67 16.69 1.15
C ALA A 302 0.71 17.00 2.31
N ASN A 303 0.19 18.24 2.39
CA ASN A 303 -0.79 18.65 3.41
C ASN A 303 -2.10 17.84 3.35
N LEU A 304 -2.54 17.45 2.15
CA LEU A 304 -3.74 16.63 1.98
C LEU A 304 -3.51 15.22 2.53
N VAL A 305 -2.35 14.63 2.20
CA VAL A 305 -1.97 13.30 2.67
C VAL A 305 -1.77 13.30 4.20
N GLN A 306 -1.16 14.34 4.77
CA GLN A 306 -1.02 14.51 6.21
C GLN A 306 -2.38 14.57 6.92
N TYR A 307 -3.37 15.25 6.34
CA TYR A 307 -4.73 15.27 6.89
C TYR A 307 -5.36 13.87 6.85
N ILE A 308 -5.24 13.16 5.73
CA ILE A 308 -5.72 11.77 5.59
C ILE A 308 -5.07 10.86 6.65
N LEU A 309 -3.76 10.96 6.84
CA LEU A 309 -3.03 10.20 7.86
C LEU A 309 -3.49 10.56 9.27
N SER A 310 -3.79 11.83 9.55
CA SER A 310 -4.31 12.26 10.85
C SER A 310 -5.69 11.67 11.14
N VAL A 311 -6.58 11.62 10.13
CA VAL A 311 -7.88 10.96 10.24
C VAL A 311 -7.72 9.45 10.43
N LEU A 312 -6.81 8.81 9.69
CA LEU A 312 -6.50 7.38 9.83
C LEU A 312 -5.91 7.06 11.21
N LYS A 313 -5.06 7.94 11.77
CA LYS A 313 -4.53 7.83 13.13
C LYS A 313 -5.66 7.80 14.14
N TRP A 314 -6.56 8.78 14.05
CA TRP A 314 -7.70 8.90 14.94
C TRP A 314 -8.63 7.68 14.85
N LEU A 315 -8.86 7.17 13.63
CA LEU A 315 -9.62 5.95 13.40
C LEU A 315 -8.92 4.72 14.03
N HIS A 316 -7.61 4.60 13.85
CA HIS A 316 -6.82 3.50 14.43
C HIS A 316 -6.86 3.50 15.96
N GLU A 317 -6.70 4.67 16.59
CA GLU A 317 -6.80 4.84 18.04
C GLU A 317 -8.21 4.49 18.58
N LYS A 318 -9.26 4.71 17.79
CA LYS A 318 -10.66 4.44 18.19
C LYS A 318 -11.14 3.02 17.92
N LEU A 319 -10.78 2.44 16.78
CA LEU A 319 -11.27 1.13 16.31
C LEU A 319 -10.34 -0.03 16.73
N GLY A 320 -9.15 0.30 17.25
CA GLY A 320 -8.13 -0.67 17.67
C GLY A 320 -7.29 -1.20 16.49
N PRO A 321 -6.14 -1.83 16.77
CA PRO A 321 -5.10 -2.14 15.79
C PRO A 321 -5.43 -3.28 14.80
N ARG A 322 -6.69 -3.72 14.70
CA ARG A 322 -7.06 -4.97 14.04
C ARG A 322 -7.23 -4.90 12.52
N TYR A 323 -7.29 -3.71 11.93
CA TYR A 323 -7.74 -3.53 10.55
C TYR A 323 -6.75 -2.82 9.61
N PHE A 324 -5.83 -1.99 10.13
CA PHE A 324 -4.85 -1.26 9.31
C PHE A 324 -3.50 -1.10 10.03
N SER A 325 -2.40 -1.40 9.34
CA SER A 325 -1.03 -1.13 9.79
C SER A 325 -0.70 0.36 9.62
N TYR A 326 -1.30 1.19 10.48
CA TYR A 326 -1.05 2.63 10.54
C TYR A 326 0.46 3.01 10.59
N PRO A 327 1.32 2.33 11.38
CA PRO A 327 2.74 2.68 11.46
C PRO A 327 3.50 2.59 10.13
N LEU A 328 3.17 1.60 9.29
CA LEU A 328 3.84 1.41 7.99
C LEU A 328 3.49 2.53 7.01
N LEU A 329 2.24 2.99 7.01
CA LEU A 329 1.79 4.10 6.15
C LEU A 329 2.43 5.42 6.56
N VAL A 330 2.57 5.68 7.86
CA VAL A 330 3.26 6.87 8.37
C VAL A 330 4.74 6.85 8.00
N ASN A 331 5.43 5.73 8.21
CA ASN A 331 6.83 5.59 7.84
C ASN A 331 7.04 5.83 6.33
N PHE A 332 6.18 5.25 5.48
CA PHE A 332 6.23 5.51 4.03
C PHE A 332 6.03 6.98 3.71
N PHE A 333 5.02 7.64 4.31
CA PHE A 333 4.78 9.06 4.08
C PHE A 333 6.00 9.91 4.46
N GLN A 334 6.63 9.60 5.60
CA GLN A 334 7.82 10.32 6.05
C GLN A 334 9.00 10.12 5.08
N LEU A 335 9.27 8.88 4.67
CA LEU A 335 10.31 8.56 3.67
C LEU A 335 10.06 9.23 2.32
N ALA A 336 8.80 9.31 1.91
CA ALA A 336 8.40 9.83 0.61
C ALA A 336 8.26 11.36 0.56
N SER A 337 8.21 12.04 1.70
CA SER A 337 8.00 13.49 1.79
C SER A 337 9.27 14.27 2.13
N TYR A 338 10.14 13.71 2.97
CA TYR A 338 11.31 14.42 3.49
C TYR A 338 12.61 14.00 2.80
N THR A 339 13.54 14.94 2.69
CA THR A 339 14.91 14.70 2.20
C THR A 339 15.77 14.12 3.31
N ARG A 340 16.51 13.04 3.00
CA ARG A 340 17.35 12.31 3.96
C ARG A 340 18.65 11.89 3.30
N THR A 341 19.68 12.70 3.51
CA THR A 341 21.03 12.47 2.97
C THR A 341 22.06 12.51 4.08
N PHE A 342 23.06 11.63 4.02
CA PHE A 342 24.05 11.42 5.08
C PHE A 342 25.46 11.34 4.53
N LYS A 343 26.42 11.96 5.23
CA LYS A 343 27.84 11.90 4.94
C LYS A 343 28.42 10.58 5.44
N CYS A 344 29.13 9.87 4.57
CA CYS A 344 29.79 8.61 4.88
C CYS A 344 31.33 8.78 5.08
N MET A 345 31.79 10.01 5.32
CA MET A 345 33.22 10.35 5.41
C MET A 345 33.94 9.67 6.58
N ALA A 346 33.29 9.56 7.74
CA ALA A 346 33.87 8.90 8.91
C ALA A 346 34.03 7.39 8.66
N ALA A 347 33.04 6.75 8.03
CA ALA A 347 33.13 5.34 7.66
C ALA A 347 34.28 5.06 6.67
N GLN A 348 34.46 5.93 5.66
CA GLN A 348 35.56 5.82 4.72
C GLN A 348 36.92 5.95 5.40
N LYS A 349 37.06 6.90 6.32
CA LYS A 349 38.33 7.20 6.98
C LYS A 349 38.71 6.20 8.07
N ASP A 350 37.75 5.86 8.93
CA ASP A 350 38.04 5.18 10.20
C ASP A 350 37.88 3.65 10.09
N ILE A 351 36.93 3.17 9.27
CA ILE A 351 36.76 1.73 9.00
C ILE A 351 37.18 1.32 7.59
N GLY A 352 37.57 2.25 6.72
CA GLY A 352 38.01 1.95 5.36
C GLY A 352 36.88 1.49 4.43
N TYR A 353 35.64 1.91 4.70
CA TYR A 353 34.48 1.49 3.92
C TYR A 353 34.39 2.23 2.58
N LEU A 354 34.22 1.48 1.49
CA LEU A 354 33.82 1.99 0.18
C LEU A 354 32.77 1.04 -0.41
N PRO A 355 31.72 1.55 -1.08
CA PRO A 355 30.70 0.70 -1.69
C PRO A 355 31.33 -0.18 -2.77
N THR A 356 31.05 -1.48 -2.71
CA THR A 356 31.56 -2.47 -3.68
C THR A 356 30.68 -2.63 -4.90
N VAL A 357 29.39 -2.35 -4.75
CA VAL A 357 28.36 -2.48 -5.78
C VAL A 357 27.74 -1.10 -5.99
N SER A 358 27.59 -0.67 -7.24
CA SER A 358 26.92 0.60 -7.57
C SER A 358 25.42 0.54 -7.29
N LEU A 359 24.74 1.69 -7.20
CA LEU A 359 23.29 1.71 -7.00
C LEU A 359 22.54 1.07 -8.18
N GLU A 360 22.97 1.34 -9.42
CA GLU A 360 22.35 0.80 -10.65
C GLU A 360 22.47 -0.73 -10.73
N GLU A 361 23.66 -1.28 -10.44
CA GLU A 361 23.88 -2.72 -10.38
C GLU A 361 23.05 -3.35 -9.25
N GLY A 362 23.00 -2.71 -8.08
CA GLY A 362 22.18 -3.17 -6.95
C GLY A 362 20.69 -3.23 -7.29
N VAL A 363 20.17 -2.23 -8.03
CA VAL A 363 18.76 -2.20 -8.49
C VAL A 363 18.50 -3.33 -9.47
N THR A 364 19.42 -3.57 -10.41
CA THR A 364 19.30 -4.65 -11.40
C THR A 364 19.25 -6.03 -10.74
N LEU A 365 20.16 -6.31 -9.82
CA LEU A 365 20.18 -7.56 -9.04
C LEU A 365 18.91 -7.74 -8.19
N THR A 366 18.38 -6.64 -7.67
CA THR A 366 17.12 -6.64 -6.92
C THR A 366 15.96 -7.02 -7.84
N ILE A 367 15.83 -6.39 -9.01
CA ILE A 367 14.79 -6.70 -10.00
C ILE A 367 14.86 -8.18 -10.41
N GLU A 368 16.05 -8.70 -10.68
CA GLU A 368 16.25 -10.11 -11.04
C GLU A 368 15.74 -11.05 -9.94
N SER A 369 16.09 -10.77 -8.68
CA SER A 369 15.63 -11.54 -7.52
C SER A 369 14.10 -11.50 -7.34
N PHE A 370 13.47 -10.38 -7.68
CA PHE A 370 12.01 -10.18 -7.56
C PHE A 370 11.24 -10.44 -8.86
N SER A 371 11.89 -10.98 -9.89
CA SER A 371 11.27 -11.32 -11.18
C SER A 371 10.04 -12.22 -11.04
N HIS A 372 10.01 -13.11 -10.04
CA HIS A 372 8.84 -13.94 -9.72
C HIS A 372 7.61 -13.15 -9.23
N LEU A 373 7.80 -11.92 -8.74
CA LEU A 373 6.72 -10.98 -8.36
C LEU A 373 6.45 -9.93 -9.45
N ALA A 374 7.23 -9.94 -10.53
CA ALA A 374 7.00 -9.07 -11.68
C ALA A 374 5.59 -9.33 -12.21
N ARG A 375 4.96 -8.27 -12.71
CA ARG A 375 3.60 -8.37 -13.22
C ARG A 375 3.64 -9.24 -14.49
N ASP A 376 2.96 -10.39 -14.46
CA ASP A 376 2.81 -11.21 -15.67
C ASP A 376 2.27 -10.33 -16.82
N SER A 377 2.93 -10.42 -17.97
CA SER A 377 2.48 -9.83 -19.24
C SER A 377 1.05 -10.28 -19.64
N SER A 378 0.49 -11.29 -18.97
CA SER A 378 -0.91 -11.71 -19.07
C SER A 378 -1.89 -10.66 -18.57
N PHE A 379 -1.53 -9.81 -17.61
CA PHE A 379 -2.41 -8.73 -17.13
C PHE A 379 -2.51 -7.58 -18.12
N THR A 380 -1.45 -7.34 -18.92
CA THR A 380 -1.47 -6.37 -20.03
C THR A 380 -2.31 -6.89 -21.21
N ARG A 381 -2.41 -8.22 -21.36
CA ARG A 381 -3.36 -8.85 -22.31
C ARG A 381 -4.81 -8.78 -21.85
N CYS A 382 -5.09 -8.72 -20.54
CA CYS A 382 -6.46 -8.58 -20.05
C CYS A 382 -7.11 -7.23 -20.45
N CYS A 383 -6.31 -6.19 -20.73
CA CYS A 383 -6.81 -4.94 -21.30
C CYS A 383 -6.85 -4.92 -22.84
N SER A 384 -6.42 -5.99 -23.52
CA SER A 384 -6.35 -6.04 -24.99
C SER A 384 -6.92 -7.32 -25.63
N SER A 385 -7.58 -8.20 -24.87
CA SER A 385 -8.28 -9.35 -25.43
C SER A 385 -9.67 -9.54 -24.82
N THR A 386 -10.70 -9.10 -25.56
CA THR A 386 -11.96 -9.83 -25.78
C THR A 386 -12.65 -10.55 -24.60
N GLU A 387 -12.55 -10.05 -23.37
CA GLU A 387 -13.46 -10.41 -22.28
C GLU A 387 -14.38 -9.23 -21.97
N GLN A 388 -15.69 -9.46 -22.05
CA GLN A 388 -16.71 -8.47 -21.76
C GLN A 388 -16.57 -7.97 -20.32
N SER A 389 -16.42 -6.64 -20.14
CA SER A 389 -16.33 -5.99 -18.83
C SER A 389 -17.54 -6.30 -17.97
N LYS A 390 -17.40 -6.23 -16.63
CA LYS A 390 -18.56 -6.42 -15.73
C LYS A 390 -19.65 -5.39 -16.01
N ALA A 391 -19.28 -4.18 -16.44
CA ALA A 391 -20.20 -3.12 -16.85
C ALA A 391 -21.04 -3.53 -18.08
N ASP A 392 -20.41 -4.15 -19.09
CA ASP A 392 -21.10 -4.65 -20.29
C ASP A 392 -22.11 -5.76 -19.92
N LYS A 393 -21.73 -6.65 -18.99
CA LYS A 393 -22.65 -7.68 -18.46
C LYS A 393 -23.81 -7.09 -17.65
N LEU A 394 -23.56 -6.07 -16.83
CA LEU A 394 -24.58 -5.36 -16.03
C LEU A 394 -25.60 -4.63 -16.90
N LEU A 395 -25.14 -4.04 -18.00
CA LEU A 395 -25.99 -3.34 -18.97
C LEU A 395 -26.74 -4.29 -19.92
N GLY A 396 -26.51 -5.60 -19.82
CA GLY A 396 -27.19 -6.63 -20.61
C GLY A 396 -26.66 -6.79 -22.03
N GLY A 397 -25.55 -6.13 -22.38
CA GLY A 397 -24.93 -6.12 -23.70
C GLY A 397 -25.76 -5.44 -24.81
N GLY A 398 -25.11 -5.13 -25.92
CA GLY A 398 -25.74 -4.57 -27.12
C GLY A 398 -25.78 -3.04 -27.15
N LYS A 399 -26.65 -2.48 -28.00
CA LYS A 399 -26.61 -1.05 -28.38
C LYS A 399 -26.62 -0.05 -27.21
N VAL A 400 -27.30 -0.37 -26.10
CA VAL A 400 -27.35 0.52 -24.93
C VAL A 400 -26.02 0.49 -24.17
N ALA A 401 -25.41 -0.68 -24.02
CA ALA A 401 -24.09 -0.82 -23.43
C ALA A 401 -23.04 -0.12 -24.29
N ASP A 402 -23.09 -0.29 -25.62
CA ASP A 402 -22.20 0.39 -26.55
C ASP A 402 -22.27 1.93 -26.43
N ILE A 403 -23.48 2.47 -26.22
CA ILE A 403 -23.72 3.91 -26.05
C ILE A 403 -23.21 4.41 -24.71
N LEU A 404 -23.54 3.74 -23.59
CA LEU A 404 -23.17 4.17 -22.24
C LEU A 404 -21.69 3.93 -21.91
N LEU A 405 -21.04 2.97 -22.57
CA LEU A 405 -19.61 2.69 -22.47
C LEU A 405 -18.78 3.45 -23.52
N TRP A 406 -19.40 4.36 -24.29
CA TRP A 406 -18.72 5.23 -25.26
C TRP A 406 -17.91 4.48 -26.33
N ARG A 407 -18.37 3.29 -26.76
CA ARG A 407 -17.69 2.50 -27.81
C ARG A 407 -17.72 3.20 -29.18
N ASP A 408 -18.75 4.00 -29.43
CA ASP A 408 -18.87 4.90 -30.60
C ASP A 408 -19.09 6.33 -30.10
N GLU A 409 -17.99 7.05 -29.89
CA GLU A 409 -17.99 8.40 -29.32
C GLU A 409 -18.97 9.35 -30.02
N LYS A 410 -19.09 9.24 -31.35
CA LYS A 410 -19.97 10.11 -32.14
C LYS A 410 -21.44 9.80 -31.84
N LYS A 411 -21.82 8.53 -31.83
CA LYS A 411 -23.20 8.14 -31.51
C LYS A 411 -23.54 8.45 -30.06
N SER A 412 -22.67 8.10 -29.11
CA SER A 412 -22.87 8.35 -27.68
C SER A 412 -23.02 9.85 -27.39
N PHE A 413 -22.18 10.68 -27.99
CA PHE A 413 -22.27 12.13 -27.85
C PHE A 413 -23.57 12.70 -28.44
N ILE A 414 -24.02 12.19 -29.59
CA ILE A 414 -25.32 12.60 -30.18
C ILE A 414 -26.48 12.24 -29.25
N TYR A 415 -26.52 11.00 -28.72
CA TYR A 415 -27.59 10.58 -27.80
C TYR A 415 -27.57 11.40 -26.50
N PHE A 416 -26.38 11.67 -25.95
CA PHE A 416 -26.21 12.52 -24.78
C PHE A 416 -26.71 13.95 -25.03
N LEU A 417 -26.34 14.54 -26.17
CA LEU A 417 -26.77 15.89 -26.56
C LEU A 417 -28.29 15.96 -26.76
N VAL A 418 -28.88 14.98 -27.45
CA VAL A 418 -30.34 14.89 -27.65
C VAL A 418 -31.05 14.78 -26.31
N LEU A 419 -30.52 13.98 -25.39
CA LEU A 419 -31.12 13.79 -24.07
C LEU A 419 -31.02 15.05 -23.20
N ILE A 420 -29.92 15.80 -23.26
CA ILE A 420 -29.79 17.11 -22.62
C ILE A 420 -30.77 18.12 -23.23
N LEU A 421 -30.90 18.15 -24.55
CA LEU A 421 -31.85 19.05 -25.23
C LEU A 421 -33.29 18.73 -24.84
N LEU A 422 -33.66 17.44 -24.75
CA LEU A 422 -34.96 17.01 -24.25
C LEU A 422 -35.15 17.40 -22.78
N PHE A 423 -34.15 17.20 -21.93
CA PHE A 423 -34.19 17.60 -20.53
C PHE A 423 -34.37 19.13 -20.38
N TYR A 424 -33.66 19.91 -21.20
CA TYR A 424 -33.81 21.36 -21.25
C TYR A 424 -35.24 21.76 -21.68
N TRP A 425 -35.76 21.12 -22.73
CA TRP A 425 -37.10 21.37 -23.26
C TRP A 425 -38.21 21.06 -22.25
N PHE A 426 -38.09 19.97 -21.49
CA PHE A 426 -39.12 19.57 -20.55
C PHE A 426 -38.99 20.18 -19.16
N SER A 427 -37.77 20.46 -18.69
CA SER A 427 -37.53 20.79 -17.28
C SER A 427 -36.98 22.20 -17.04
N LEU A 428 -36.32 22.83 -18.01
CA LEU A 428 -35.73 24.17 -17.87
C LEU A 428 -36.45 25.26 -18.67
N SER A 429 -37.30 24.89 -19.62
CA SER A 429 -38.05 25.82 -20.48
C SER A 429 -39.15 26.62 -19.77
N GLY A 430 -39.38 26.38 -18.47
CA GLY A 430 -40.43 27.03 -17.67
C GLY A 430 -41.86 26.66 -18.07
N ARG A 431 -42.03 25.74 -19.03
CA ARG A 431 -43.33 25.26 -19.51
C ARG A 431 -43.81 24.07 -18.68
N THR A 432 -45.12 23.88 -18.59
CA THR A 432 -45.67 22.65 -18.02
C THR A 432 -45.38 21.47 -18.94
N PHE A 433 -45.20 20.27 -18.37
CA PHE A 433 -44.96 19.05 -19.14
C PHE A 433 -45.98 18.86 -20.27
N ILE A 434 -47.26 19.14 -19.98
CA ILE A 434 -48.37 19.04 -20.94
C ILE A 434 -48.17 20.01 -22.12
N SER A 435 -47.79 21.26 -21.86
CA SER A 435 -47.56 22.26 -22.91
C SER A 435 -46.34 21.90 -23.77
N SER A 436 -45.25 21.43 -23.15
CA SER A 436 -44.05 20.97 -23.87
C SER A 436 -44.32 19.74 -24.72
N ALA A 437 -45.08 18.76 -24.21
CA ALA A 437 -45.47 17.56 -24.94
C ALA A 437 -46.39 17.89 -26.12
N ALA A 438 -47.40 18.75 -25.93
CA ALA A 438 -48.29 19.19 -27.00
C ALA A 438 -47.54 19.93 -28.11
N THR A 439 -46.59 20.79 -27.76
CA THR A 439 -45.77 21.52 -28.74
C THR A 439 -44.85 20.57 -29.52
N LEU A 440 -44.26 19.57 -28.84
CA LEU A 440 -43.41 18.57 -29.49
C LEU A 440 -44.22 17.67 -30.43
N LEU A 441 -45.43 17.27 -30.02
CA LEU A 441 -46.36 16.54 -30.88
C LEU A 441 -46.79 17.37 -32.09
N LEU A 442 -47.06 18.67 -31.91
CA LEU A 442 -47.38 19.57 -33.02
C LEU A 442 -46.20 19.72 -33.99
N LEU A 443 -44.97 19.78 -33.48
CA LEU A 443 -43.77 19.83 -34.30
C LEU A 443 -43.55 18.49 -35.03
N ALA A 444 -43.78 17.36 -34.37
CA ALA A 444 -43.69 16.05 -34.99
C ALA A 444 -44.74 15.88 -36.09
N THR A 445 -45.99 16.29 -35.86
CA THR A 445 -47.05 16.24 -36.87
C THR A 445 -46.80 17.20 -38.02
N SER A 446 -46.26 18.40 -37.76
CA SER A 446 -45.89 19.35 -38.83
C SER A 446 -44.73 18.85 -39.68
N VAL A 447 -43.72 18.20 -39.07
CA VAL A 447 -42.62 17.54 -39.78
C VAL A 447 -43.11 16.35 -40.60
N LEU A 448 -43.94 15.48 -40.02
CA LEU A 448 -44.54 14.34 -40.74
C LEU A 448 -45.43 14.80 -41.89
N CYS A 449 -46.19 15.88 -41.68
CA CYS A 449 -47.00 16.52 -42.71
C CYS A 449 -46.12 17.10 -43.82
N GLY A 450 -45.08 17.87 -43.47
CA GLY A 450 -44.10 18.39 -44.42
C GLY A 450 -43.41 17.29 -45.21
N TYR A 451 -43.01 16.19 -44.55
CA TYR A 451 -42.45 15.00 -45.20
C TYR A 451 -43.45 14.32 -46.15
N GLY A 452 -44.74 14.30 -45.81
CA GLY A 452 -45.80 13.80 -46.69
C GLY A 452 -46.02 14.66 -47.94
N PHE A 453 -45.81 15.98 -47.83
CA PHE A 453 -45.91 16.93 -48.93
C PHE A 453 -44.64 17.02 -49.81
N LEU A 454 -43.50 16.43 -49.39
CA LEU A 454 -42.28 16.45 -50.19
C LEU A 454 -42.46 15.65 -51.51
N PRO A 455 -42.10 16.22 -52.67
CA PRO A 455 -42.07 15.49 -53.93
C PRO A 455 -41.02 14.37 -53.90
N SER A 456 -41.27 13.26 -54.62
CA SER A 456 -40.42 12.05 -54.62
C SER A 456 -39.00 12.26 -55.17
N LYS A 457 -38.73 13.42 -55.78
CA LYS A 457 -37.40 13.86 -56.21
C LYS A 457 -37.19 15.32 -55.80
N LEU A 458 -36.16 15.56 -55.01
CA LEU A 458 -35.74 16.90 -54.59
C LEU A 458 -34.22 16.97 -54.74
N PHE A 459 -33.71 17.87 -55.59
CA PHE A 459 -32.27 18.08 -55.85
C PHE A 459 -31.46 16.77 -56.07
N GLY A 460 -31.99 15.81 -56.84
CA GLY A 460 -31.27 14.59 -57.22
C GLY A 460 -31.28 13.45 -56.18
N PHE A 461 -31.87 13.63 -55.00
CA PHE A 461 -32.04 12.57 -54.00
C PHE A 461 -33.48 12.01 -54.03
N SER A 462 -33.61 10.68 -54.00
CA SER A 462 -34.90 9.98 -53.93
C SER A 462 -35.35 9.80 -52.48
N VAL A 463 -36.47 10.43 -52.10
CA VAL A 463 -37.04 10.30 -50.76
C VAL A 463 -38.04 9.13 -50.75
N GLN A 464 -37.77 8.08 -49.96
CA GLN A 464 -38.69 6.94 -49.80
C GLN A 464 -39.92 7.38 -48.98
N ARG A 465 -41.13 7.29 -49.57
CA ARG A 465 -42.39 7.46 -48.82
C ARG A 465 -42.57 6.31 -47.83
N MET A 466 -42.95 6.64 -46.59
CA MET A 466 -43.31 5.62 -45.60
C MET A 466 -44.55 4.84 -46.07
N PRO A 467 -44.55 3.50 -46.03
CA PRO A 467 -45.71 2.70 -46.42
C PRO A 467 -46.84 2.81 -45.37
N MET A 468 -48.10 2.81 -45.84
CA MET A 468 -49.31 2.95 -45.00
C MET A 468 -49.44 1.89 -43.89
N SER A 469 -48.76 0.75 -44.04
CA SER A 469 -48.73 -0.34 -43.06
C SER A 469 -48.17 0.08 -41.69
N TYR A 470 -47.38 1.16 -41.61
CA TYR A 470 -46.88 1.68 -40.33
C TYR A 470 -47.93 2.46 -39.51
N PHE A 471 -49.05 2.83 -40.14
CA PHE A 471 -50.13 3.61 -39.50
C PHE A 471 -51.38 2.76 -39.19
N GLU A 472 -51.39 1.47 -39.54
CA GLU A 472 -52.45 0.54 -39.17
C GLU A 472 -52.22 0.01 -37.75
N ILE A 473 -52.92 0.59 -36.79
CA ILE A 473 -52.95 0.09 -35.41
C ILE A 473 -54.03 -1.00 -35.37
N SER A 474 -53.68 -2.21 -34.93
CA SER A 474 -54.67 -3.30 -34.85
C SER A 474 -55.76 -2.98 -33.84
N ASP A 475 -57.01 -3.22 -34.23
CA ASP A 475 -58.19 -2.99 -33.38
C ASP A 475 -58.12 -3.73 -32.03
N THR A 476 -57.41 -4.86 -32.00
CA THR A 476 -57.17 -5.66 -30.80
C THR A 476 -56.26 -4.95 -29.79
N VAL A 477 -55.24 -4.24 -30.25
CA VAL A 477 -54.31 -3.49 -29.39
C VAL A 477 -55.00 -2.25 -28.82
N VAL A 478 -55.80 -1.55 -29.63
CA VAL A 478 -56.57 -0.39 -29.16
C VAL A 478 -57.59 -0.81 -28.10
N LYS A 479 -58.40 -1.84 -28.38
CA LYS A 479 -59.41 -2.34 -27.42
C LYS A 479 -58.78 -2.85 -26.13
N GLY A 480 -57.66 -3.58 -26.21
CA GLY A 480 -56.93 -4.06 -25.04
C GLY A 480 -56.36 -2.91 -24.19
N SER A 481 -55.79 -1.89 -24.84
CA SER A 481 -55.21 -0.74 -24.14
C SER A 481 -56.27 0.15 -23.49
N VAL A 482 -57.41 0.35 -24.16
CA VAL A 482 -58.56 1.09 -23.60
C VAL A 482 -59.16 0.33 -22.41
N ALA A 483 -59.36 -0.99 -22.53
CA ALA A 483 -59.89 -1.80 -21.44
C ALA A 483 -58.98 -1.79 -20.19
N ASN A 484 -57.66 -1.88 -20.39
CA ASN A 484 -56.71 -1.84 -19.28
C ASN A 484 -56.65 -0.46 -18.62
N THR A 485 -56.71 0.61 -19.42
CA THR A 485 -56.74 1.99 -18.90
C THR A 485 -58.03 2.24 -18.10
N ALA A 486 -59.17 1.78 -18.61
CA ALA A 486 -60.45 1.87 -17.91
C ALA A 486 -60.44 1.07 -16.59
N TYR A 487 -59.86 -0.13 -16.59
CA TYR A 487 -59.69 -0.92 -15.37
C TYR A 487 -58.84 -0.20 -14.32
N LEU A 488 -57.68 0.34 -14.71
CA LEU A 488 -56.80 1.09 -13.82
C LEU A 488 -57.47 2.35 -13.27
N TRP A 489 -58.19 3.09 -14.13
CA TRP A 489 -58.93 4.28 -13.73
C TRP A 489 -60.01 3.95 -12.70
N ASN A 490 -60.83 2.94 -12.98
CA ASN A 490 -61.90 2.51 -12.08
C ASN A 490 -61.37 1.99 -10.74
N LYS A 491 -60.26 1.24 -10.75
CA LYS A 491 -59.59 0.75 -9.54
C LYS A 491 -59.00 1.90 -8.72
N GLY A 492 -58.38 2.88 -9.36
CA GLY A 492 -57.88 4.08 -8.71
C GLY A 492 -59.00 4.88 -8.06
N PHE A 493 -60.11 5.08 -8.78
CA PHE A 493 -61.25 5.84 -8.29
C PHE A 493 -61.98 5.14 -7.13
N GLN A 494 -62.07 3.81 -7.14
CA GLN A 494 -62.58 3.05 -5.99
C GLN A 494 -61.73 3.25 -4.74
N LYS A 495 -60.39 3.25 -4.87
CA LYS A 495 -59.49 3.54 -3.73
C LYS A 495 -59.65 4.97 -3.21
N ILE A 496 -59.76 5.96 -4.12
CA ILE A 496 -59.97 7.36 -3.74
C ILE A 496 -61.33 7.53 -3.04
N ARG A 497 -62.38 6.86 -3.54
CA ARG A 497 -63.70 6.87 -2.92
C ARG A 497 -63.70 6.25 -1.53
N GLY A 498 -62.99 5.13 -1.32
CA GLY A 498 -62.81 4.53 0.01
C GLY A 498 -62.03 5.44 0.96
N LEU A 499 -61.02 6.16 0.47
CA LEU A 499 -60.28 7.16 1.25
C LEU A 499 -61.15 8.38 1.63
N ALA A 500 -62.04 8.82 0.73
CA ALA A 500 -62.93 9.95 0.95
C ALA A 500 -64.10 9.64 1.90
N GLN A 501 -64.50 8.37 2.01
CA GLN A 501 -65.55 7.91 2.92
C GLN A 501 -65.07 7.73 4.37
N GLY A 502 -63.75 7.79 4.62
CA GLY A 502 -63.18 7.85 5.96
C GLY A 502 -62.93 6.51 6.65
N ASP A 503 -63.02 5.40 5.91
CA ASP A 503 -62.96 4.05 6.48
C ASP A 503 -61.57 3.64 7.02
N ASP A 504 -60.48 4.28 6.59
CA ASP A 504 -59.12 3.86 6.97
C ASP A 504 -58.11 5.03 7.10
N TRP A 505 -58.10 5.64 8.28
CA TRP A 505 -57.24 6.78 8.65
C TRP A 505 -55.74 6.50 8.53
N SER A 506 -55.31 5.25 8.74
CA SER A 506 -53.89 4.85 8.61
C SER A 506 -53.40 4.99 7.16
N THR A 507 -54.25 4.57 6.23
CA THR A 507 -53.96 4.64 4.79
C THR A 507 -54.03 6.09 4.28
N PHE A 508 -54.95 6.89 4.80
CA PHE A 508 -55.01 8.33 4.52
C PHE A 508 -53.75 9.08 4.97
N VAL A 509 -53.30 8.89 6.21
CA VAL A 509 -52.10 9.58 6.73
C VAL A 509 -50.84 9.17 5.98
N LYS A 510 -50.68 7.88 5.62
CA LYS A 510 -49.56 7.42 4.79
C LYS A 510 -49.54 8.09 3.42
N ILE A 511 -50.70 8.18 2.76
CA ILE A 511 -50.83 8.82 1.44
C ILE A 511 -50.62 10.33 1.55
N ALA A 512 -51.17 11.00 2.56
CA ALA A 512 -50.99 12.42 2.79
C ALA A 512 -49.52 12.77 3.11
N ALA A 513 -48.86 11.99 3.97
CA ALA A 513 -47.44 12.14 4.27
C ALA A 513 -46.59 11.90 3.03
N PHE A 514 -46.87 10.85 2.25
CA PHE A 514 -46.18 10.58 0.99
C PHE A 514 -46.36 11.73 -0.02
N LEU A 515 -47.59 12.22 -0.22
CA LEU A 515 -47.87 13.34 -1.11
C LEU A 515 -47.21 14.64 -0.64
N TYR A 516 -47.12 14.87 0.67
CA TYR A 516 -46.42 16.02 1.25
C TYR A 516 -44.91 15.93 1.05
N LEU A 517 -44.32 14.75 1.27
CA LEU A 517 -42.89 14.49 1.05
C LEU A 517 -42.55 14.59 -0.44
N LEU A 518 -43.41 14.05 -1.30
CA LEU A 518 -43.32 14.16 -2.75
C LEU A 518 -43.41 15.63 -3.20
N LYS A 519 -44.31 16.42 -2.62
CA LYS A 519 -44.41 17.88 -2.86
C LYS A 519 -43.14 18.62 -2.43
N LEU A 520 -42.56 18.27 -1.29
CA LEU A 520 -41.32 18.88 -0.78
C LEU A 520 -40.14 18.60 -1.73
N ILE A 521 -40.04 17.38 -2.25
CA ILE A 521 -39.03 16.95 -3.22
C ILE A 521 -39.25 17.62 -4.59
N LEU A 522 -40.49 17.66 -5.09
CA LEU A 522 -40.85 18.27 -6.38
C LEU A 522 -40.61 19.78 -6.42
N SER A 523 -40.77 20.48 -5.29
CA SER A 523 -40.81 21.94 -5.24
C SER A 523 -39.44 22.62 -5.43
N ARG A 524 -38.32 21.96 -5.07
CA ARG A 524 -37.00 22.63 -5.11
C ARG A 524 -35.81 21.82 -5.62
N LEU A 525 -35.89 20.49 -5.72
CA LEU A 525 -34.71 19.65 -6.01
C LEU A 525 -34.87 18.66 -7.16
N LEU A 526 -36.09 18.41 -7.64
CA LEU A 526 -36.31 17.36 -8.64
C LEU A 526 -35.58 17.65 -9.96
N THR A 527 -35.70 18.87 -10.50
CA THR A 527 -35.08 19.22 -11.77
C THR A 527 -33.56 19.12 -11.70
N THR A 528 -32.94 19.64 -10.63
CA THR A 528 -31.49 19.59 -10.47
C THR A 528 -30.98 18.16 -10.24
N LEU A 529 -31.69 17.34 -9.46
CA LEU A 529 -31.34 15.94 -9.26
C LEU A 529 -31.47 15.09 -10.51
N ILE A 530 -32.52 15.30 -11.33
CA ILE A 530 -32.67 14.60 -12.61
C ILE A 530 -31.53 14.98 -13.55
N GLY A 531 -31.17 16.26 -13.64
CA GLY A 531 -30.05 16.71 -14.47
C GLY A 531 -28.71 16.10 -14.04
N ILE A 532 -28.41 16.12 -12.74
CA ILE A 532 -27.19 15.50 -12.19
C ILE A 532 -27.20 13.98 -12.43
N GLY A 533 -28.33 13.31 -12.19
CA GLY A 533 -28.48 11.88 -12.41
C GLY A 533 -28.29 11.47 -13.87
N LEU A 534 -28.74 12.30 -14.81
CA LEU A 534 -28.58 12.07 -16.25
C LEU A 534 -27.10 12.12 -16.68
N VAL A 535 -26.39 13.16 -16.23
CA VAL A 535 -24.94 13.31 -16.50
C VAL A 535 -24.17 12.19 -15.83
N PHE A 536 -24.52 11.86 -14.59
CA PHE A 536 -23.89 10.78 -13.85
C PHE A 536 -24.10 9.43 -14.54
N ALA A 537 -25.30 9.12 -15.05
CA ALA A 537 -25.57 7.86 -15.74
C ALA A 537 -24.70 7.66 -17.01
N PHE A 538 -24.38 8.73 -17.73
CA PHE A 538 -23.51 8.66 -18.93
C PHE A 538 -22.00 8.63 -18.61
N MET A 539 -21.61 9.06 -17.41
CA MET A 539 -20.21 9.10 -16.98
C MET A 539 -19.83 7.92 -16.08
N ALA A 540 -20.75 7.44 -15.24
CA ALA A 540 -20.46 6.47 -14.19
C ALA A 540 -20.05 5.11 -14.75
N PHE A 541 -20.73 4.60 -15.80
CA PHE A 541 -20.38 3.31 -16.40
C PHE A 541 -19.05 3.35 -17.17
N PHE A 542 -18.78 4.46 -17.86
CA PHE A 542 -17.49 4.69 -18.53
C PHE A 542 -16.34 4.78 -17.52
N VAL A 543 -16.51 5.56 -16.45
CA VAL A 543 -15.51 5.67 -15.37
C VAL A 543 -15.34 4.33 -14.66
N TYR A 544 -16.43 3.59 -14.41
CA TYR A 544 -16.35 2.26 -13.79
C TYR A 544 -15.55 1.27 -14.63
N GLU A 545 -15.76 1.23 -15.95
CA GLU A 545 -15.00 0.34 -16.85
C GLU A 545 -13.51 0.71 -16.89
N GLN A 546 -13.17 1.99 -16.85
CA GLN A 546 -11.77 2.45 -16.86
C GLN A 546 -11.01 2.14 -15.56
N TYR A 547 -11.72 2.04 -14.43
CA TYR A 547 -11.16 1.87 -13.09
C TYR A 547 -11.72 0.62 -12.36
N GLU A 548 -12.15 -0.40 -13.09
CA GLU A 548 -12.91 -1.54 -12.57
C GLU A 548 -12.21 -2.22 -11.38
N SER A 549 -10.91 -2.49 -11.49
CA SER A 549 -10.13 -3.12 -10.41
C SER A 549 -9.94 -2.23 -9.17
N GLU A 550 -9.89 -0.90 -9.35
CA GLU A 550 -9.68 0.06 -8.27
C GLU A 550 -10.98 0.30 -7.51
N ILE A 551 -12.10 0.43 -8.24
CA ILE A 551 -13.42 0.64 -7.66
C ILE A 551 -13.86 -0.64 -6.95
N ASP A 552 -13.67 -1.83 -7.53
CA ASP A 552 -14.00 -3.09 -6.85
C ASP A 552 -13.19 -3.25 -5.56
N GLY A 553 -11.90 -2.93 -5.57
CA GLY A 553 -11.05 -2.96 -4.36
C GLY A 553 -11.50 -1.96 -3.27
N LEU A 554 -11.87 -0.74 -3.67
CA LEU A 554 -12.43 0.27 -2.75
C LEU A 554 -13.80 -0.14 -2.21
N VAL A 555 -14.66 -0.72 -3.06
CA VAL A 555 -15.99 -1.21 -2.67
C VAL A 555 -15.86 -2.37 -1.70
N ASP A 556 -14.95 -3.32 -1.93
CA ASP A 556 -14.72 -4.44 -1.01
C ASP A 556 -14.18 -3.96 0.35
N MET A 557 -13.26 -2.98 0.35
CA MET A 557 -12.78 -2.31 1.56
C MET A 557 -13.92 -1.61 2.31
N LEU A 558 -14.71 -0.78 1.62
CA LEU A 558 -15.83 -0.05 2.19
C LEU A 558 -16.91 -1.01 2.73
N PHE A 559 -17.22 -2.07 1.99
CA PHE A 559 -18.20 -3.07 2.39
C PHE A 559 -17.73 -3.85 3.63
N SER A 560 -16.44 -4.21 3.69
CA SER A 560 -15.84 -4.83 4.87
C SER A 560 -15.90 -3.89 6.08
N CYS A 561 -15.57 -2.61 5.87
CA CYS A 561 -15.61 -1.59 6.91
C CYS A 561 -17.04 -1.29 7.39
N LEU A 562 -18.02 -1.23 6.49
CA LEU A 562 -19.44 -1.04 6.79
C LEU A 562 -20.04 -2.25 7.51
N LYS A 563 -19.65 -3.47 7.11
CA LYS A 563 -20.09 -4.72 7.76
C LYS A 563 -19.57 -4.79 9.20
N GLU A 564 -18.31 -4.46 9.42
CA GLU A 564 -17.72 -4.39 10.76
C GLU A 564 -18.30 -3.23 11.60
N PHE A 565 -18.55 -2.07 10.97
CA PHE A 565 -19.26 -0.96 11.62
C PHE A 565 -20.70 -1.34 12.00
N MET A 566 -21.40 -2.11 11.17
CA MET A 566 -22.71 -2.67 11.48
C MET A 566 -22.64 -3.68 12.63
N ILE A 567 -21.64 -4.57 12.65
CA ILE A 567 -21.42 -5.53 13.74
C ILE A 567 -21.12 -4.79 15.06
N TYR A 568 -20.35 -3.70 14.99
CA TYR A 568 -20.06 -2.83 16.12
C TYR A 568 -21.30 -2.06 16.63
N LEU A 569 -22.10 -1.50 15.72
CA LEU A 569 -23.39 -0.88 16.03
C LEU A 569 -24.35 -1.90 16.67
N MET A 570 -24.40 -3.14 16.17
CA MET A 570 -25.19 -4.21 16.78
C MET A 570 -24.74 -4.53 18.20
N ARG A 571 -23.45 -4.33 18.52
CA ARG A 571 -22.87 -4.60 19.85
C ARG A 571 -23.11 -3.48 20.86
N ILE A 572 -23.36 -2.26 20.40
CA ILE A 572 -23.56 -1.05 21.24
C ILE A 572 -25.03 -0.63 21.31
N SER A 573 -25.85 -1.03 20.34
CA SER A 573 -27.25 -0.59 20.28
C SER A 573 -28.14 -1.28 21.32
N PRO A 574 -29.07 -0.56 21.97
CA PRO A 574 -30.09 -1.16 22.81
C PRO A 574 -31.02 -2.07 21.99
N VAL A 575 -31.62 -3.06 22.67
CA VAL A 575 -32.39 -4.22 22.12
C VAL A 575 -33.47 -3.85 21.09
N SER A 576 -33.97 -2.61 21.08
CA SER A 576 -34.95 -2.10 20.12
C SER A 576 -34.40 -1.90 18.71
N VAL A 577 -33.12 -1.53 18.57
CA VAL A 577 -32.47 -1.29 17.26
C VAL A 577 -31.99 -2.60 16.64
N SER A 578 -31.57 -3.57 17.45
CA SER A 578 -31.19 -4.90 16.94
C SER A 578 -32.36 -5.63 16.27
N ARG A 579 -33.60 -5.45 16.77
CA ARG A 579 -34.83 -5.97 16.12
C ARG A 579 -35.11 -5.34 14.76
N PHE A 580 -34.83 -4.05 14.59
CA PHE A 580 -35.04 -3.35 13.32
C PHE A 580 -34.02 -3.79 12.26
N LEU A 581 -32.77 -4.01 12.67
CA LEU A 581 -31.69 -4.50 11.81
C LEU A 581 -31.84 -5.98 11.43
N HIS A 582 -32.38 -6.82 12.33
CA HIS A 582 -32.70 -8.22 12.03
C HIS A 582 -33.80 -8.36 10.95
N TYR A 583 -34.66 -7.34 10.81
CA TYR A 583 -35.70 -7.27 9.78
C TYR A 583 -35.12 -6.93 8.39
N LEU A 584 -34.03 -6.17 8.34
CA LEU A 584 -33.30 -5.83 7.10
C LEU A 584 -32.44 -6.99 6.60
N ASP A 585 -31.78 -7.74 7.49
CA ASP A 585 -31.00 -8.94 7.12
C ASP A 585 -31.88 -10.08 6.59
N TYR A 586 -33.15 -10.15 7.06
CA TYR A 586 -34.14 -11.11 6.55
C TYR A 586 -34.61 -10.78 5.13
N PHE A 587 -34.60 -9.49 4.74
CA PHE A 587 -34.94 -9.06 3.38
C PHE A 587 -33.82 -9.34 2.37
N GLN A 588 -32.54 -9.34 2.81
CA GLN A 588 -31.41 -9.63 1.93
C GLN A 588 -31.21 -11.12 1.61
N ARG A 589 -31.79 -12.05 2.41
CA ARG A 589 -31.72 -13.50 2.14
C ARG A 589 -32.84 -14.04 1.24
N TYR A 590 -33.78 -13.21 0.81
CA TYR A 590 -34.79 -13.60 -0.19
C TYR A 590 -34.24 -13.38 -1.61
N GLU A 591 -33.22 -14.15 -1.98
CA GLU A 591 -32.98 -14.44 -3.40
C GLU A 591 -34.11 -15.35 -3.91
N GLY A 592 -34.65 -15.00 -5.08
CA GLY A 592 -35.83 -15.60 -5.70
C GLY A 592 -35.73 -17.11 -6.00
N PRO A 593 -36.84 -17.68 -6.52
CA PRO A 593 -37.10 -19.12 -6.47
C PRO A 593 -36.07 -19.94 -7.27
N ARG A 594 -35.51 -20.96 -6.62
CA ARG A 594 -34.72 -22.01 -7.27
C ARG A 594 -35.54 -22.63 -8.40
N LYS A 595 -34.99 -22.55 -9.62
CA LYS A 595 -35.43 -23.33 -10.79
C LYS A 595 -35.55 -24.81 -10.39
N VAL A 596 -36.78 -25.33 -10.42
CA VAL A 596 -37.05 -26.77 -10.39
C VAL A 596 -36.57 -27.33 -11.73
N LYS A 597 -35.55 -28.17 -11.68
CA LYS A 597 -35.18 -29.06 -12.79
C LYS A 597 -36.10 -30.28 -12.73
N ASP A 598 -36.68 -30.60 -13.87
CA ASP A 598 -37.32 -31.88 -14.16
C ASP A 598 -36.49 -33.07 -13.69
N LEU A 599 -37.16 -34.09 -13.15
CA LEU A 599 -36.83 -35.51 -13.32
C LEU A 599 -37.96 -36.38 -12.74
N ARG A 600 -38.77 -36.93 -13.67
CA ARG A 600 -39.74 -38.04 -13.60
C ARG A 600 -41.04 -37.87 -12.82
#